data_AF-A0A699WZ99-F1
#
_entry.id   AF-A0A699WZ99-F1
#
_cell.length_a   1.000
_cell.length_b   1.000
_cell.length_c   1.000
_cell.angle_alpha   90.00
_cell.angle_beta   90.00
_cell.angle_gamma   90.00
#
_symmetry.space_group_name_H-M   'P 1'
#
loop_
_entity.id
_entity.type
_entity.pdbx_description
1 polymer ?
#
loop_
_entity_poly.entity_id
_entity_poly.type
_entity_poly.pdbx_seq_one_letter_code
_entity_poly.pdbx_strand_id
1 'polypeptide(L)'
;GQFGVGFYSAFIVADQVEVFSRRAGLPASEGVHWSSRGEGEFEVATVEKADRGTRIVLHLKKAEDEFADGYRLRNIIKKYSDHIALPIELPKEQVAVEGEPSPVQE
;
A
#
# COMPACT_ATOMS: atom_id res chain seq x y z
N GLY A 1 12.59 11.26 -8.16
CA GLY A 1 12.99 11.51 -6.76
C GLY A 1 14.49 11.75 -6.70
N GLN A 2 14.96 12.58 -5.77
CA GLN A 2 16.37 13.01 -5.69
C GLN A 2 17.01 12.74 -4.32
N PHE A 3 16.23 12.81 -3.24
CA PHE A 3 16.74 12.79 -1.86
C PHE A 3 16.72 11.43 -1.16
N GLY A 4 15.96 10.45 -1.67
CA GLY A 4 15.88 9.11 -1.06
C GLY A 4 15.04 9.01 0.22
N VAL A 5 14.42 10.10 0.70
CA VAL A 5 13.66 10.10 1.97
C VAL A 5 12.14 9.94 1.82
N GLY A 6 11.61 10.03 0.60
CA GLY A 6 10.16 10.08 0.36
C GLY A 6 9.40 8.85 0.88
N PHE A 7 10.01 7.66 0.81
CA PHE A 7 9.42 6.42 1.32
C PHE A 7 9.09 6.49 2.82
N TYR A 8 9.95 7.11 3.64
CA TYR A 8 9.78 7.16 5.09
C TYR A 8 8.60 8.06 5.53
N SER A 9 8.02 8.85 4.63
CA SER A 9 6.76 9.56 4.91
C SER A 9 5.62 8.61 5.29
N ALA A 10 5.69 7.33 4.90
CA ALA A 10 4.70 6.33 5.29
C ALA A 10 4.58 6.17 6.83
N PHE A 11 5.70 6.31 7.56
CA PHE A 11 5.72 6.20 9.03
C PHE A 11 5.08 7.39 9.76
N ILE A 12 4.73 8.45 9.02
CA ILE A 12 3.91 9.54 9.59
C ILE A 12 2.53 8.98 9.95
N VAL A 13 1.94 8.18 9.05
CA VAL A 13 0.56 7.68 9.16
C VAL A 13 0.44 6.22 9.59
N ALA A 14 1.49 5.42 9.41
CA ALA A 14 1.50 3.99 9.70
C ALA A 14 2.37 3.63 10.91
N ASP A 15 1.96 2.64 11.70
CA ASP A 15 2.75 2.04 12.79
C ASP A 15 3.61 0.86 12.30
N GLN A 16 3.19 0.22 11.21
CA GLN A 16 3.95 -0.81 10.52
C GLN A 16 3.80 -0.67 9.00
N VAL A 17 4.89 -0.89 8.28
CA VAL A 17 4.94 -0.88 6.81
C VAL A 17 5.49 -2.21 6.32
N GLU A 18 4.75 -2.87 5.43
CA GLU A 18 5.19 -4.07 4.74
C GLU A 18 5.38 -3.79 3.25
N VAL A 19 6.48 -4.27 2.68
CA VAL A 19 6.82 -4.12 1.27
C VAL A 19 7.08 -5.49 0.67
N PHE A 20 6.28 -5.84 -0.33
CA PHE A 20 6.43 -7.06 -1.12
C PHE A 20 6.91 -6.67 -2.51
N SER A 21 8.15 -7.00 -2.87
CA SER A 21 8.71 -6.66 -4.16
C SER A 21 9.30 -7.87 -4.87
N ARG A 22 9.12 -7.92 -6.19
CA ARG A 22 9.87 -8.84 -7.05
C ARG A 22 10.37 -8.10 -8.29
N ARG A 23 11.68 -8.14 -8.50
CA ARG A 23 12.32 -7.58 -9.69
C ARG A 23 11.83 -8.31 -10.95
N ALA A 24 11.63 -7.56 -12.03
CA ALA A 24 11.31 -8.14 -13.32
C ALA A 24 12.46 -9.03 -13.84
N GLY A 25 12.13 -10.22 -14.34
CA GLY A 25 13.09 -11.19 -14.86
C GLY A 25 13.56 -12.23 -13.83
N LEU A 26 13.20 -12.10 -12.55
CA LEU A 26 13.45 -13.10 -11.52
C LEU A 26 12.25 -14.05 -11.35
N PRO A 27 12.48 -15.31 -10.94
CA PRO A 27 11.41 -16.27 -10.66
C PRO A 27 10.55 -15.84 -9.46
N ALA A 28 9.34 -16.39 -9.36
CA ALA A 28 8.40 -16.06 -8.28
C ALA A 28 8.97 -16.37 -6.88
N SER A 29 9.84 -17.36 -6.76
CA SER A 29 10.52 -17.73 -5.52
C SER A 29 11.54 -16.69 -5.02
N GLU A 30 11.90 -15.70 -5.84
CA GLU A 30 12.84 -14.63 -5.49
C GLU A 30 12.11 -13.32 -5.14
N GLY A 31 10.86 -13.41 -4.68
CA GLY A 31 10.20 -12.26 -4.05
C GLY A 31 10.87 -11.90 -2.73
N VAL A 32 10.78 -10.63 -2.36
CA VAL A 32 11.30 -10.10 -1.10
C VAL A 32 10.14 -9.49 -0.32
N HIS A 33 10.03 -9.88 0.95
CA HIS A 33 9.21 -9.24 1.95
C HIS A 33 10.11 -8.45 2.88
N TRP A 34 9.87 -7.14 2.96
CA TRP A 34 10.49 -6.24 3.93
C TRP A 34 9.41 -5.75 4.89
N SER A 35 9.69 -5.72 6.20
CA SER A 35 8.76 -5.23 7.21
C SER A 35 9.50 -4.35 8.23
N SER A 36 8.87 -3.25 8.64
CA SER A 36 9.42 -2.37 9.69
C SER A 36 8.33 -1.59 10.40
N ARG A 37 8.60 -1.27 11.67
CA ARG A 37 7.83 -0.35 12.50
C ARG A 37 8.37 1.09 12.51
N GLY A 38 9.46 1.35 11.79
CA GLY A 38 10.09 2.67 11.75
C GLY A 38 10.93 3.01 13.00
N GLU A 39 11.20 2.03 13.86
CA GLU A 39 11.92 2.19 15.13
C GLU A 39 13.44 1.94 15.00
N GLY A 40 13.97 1.98 13.77
CA GLY A 40 15.40 1.80 13.47
C GLY A 40 15.79 0.39 13.01
N GLU A 41 14.91 -0.59 13.22
CA GLU A 41 15.10 -1.97 12.76
C GLU A 41 14.08 -2.36 11.69
N PHE A 42 14.45 -3.34 10.86
CA PHE A 42 13.58 -3.93 9.85
C PHE A 42 13.97 -5.38 9.60
N GLU A 43 13.01 -6.15 9.11
CA GLU A 43 13.19 -7.55 8.72
C GLU A 43 13.14 -7.69 7.21
N VAL A 44 13.89 -8.68 6.69
CA VAL A 44 13.88 -9.04 5.27
C VAL A 44 13.80 -10.56 5.15
N ALA A 45 12.85 -11.03 4.36
CA ALA A 45 12.67 -12.44 4.07
C ALA A 45 12.43 -12.67 2.58
N THR A 46 12.85 -13.84 2.10
CA THR A 46 12.44 -14.33 0.78
C THR A 46 11.00 -14.84 0.85
N VAL A 47 10.19 -14.50 -0.14
CA VAL A 47 8.78 -14.88 -0.23
C VAL A 47 8.44 -15.28 -1.66
N GLU A 48 7.48 -16.19 -1.82
CA GLU A 48 6.91 -16.44 -3.14
C GLU A 48 6.00 -15.28 -3.55
N LYS A 49 6.30 -14.65 -4.69
CA LYS A 49 5.50 -13.57 -5.26
C LYS A 49 5.34 -13.77 -6.76
N ALA A 50 4.13 -14.17 -7.18
CA ALA A 50 3.82 -14.46 -8.57
C ALA A 50 3.95 -13.23 -9.50
N ASP A 51 3.59 -12.05 -9.00
CA ASP A 51 3.60 -10.80 -9.78
C ASP A 51 4.91 -10.03 -9.68
N ARG A 52 5.30 -9.34 -10.74
CA ARG A 52 6.45 -8.41 -10.71
C ARG A 52 6.05 -7.08 -10.07
N GLY A 53 7.04 -6.28 -9.68
CA GLY A 53 6.81 -4.96 -9.10
C GLY A 53 6.65 -5.00 -7.59
N THR A 54 6.13 -3.91 -7.03
CA THR A 54 6.12 -3.64 -5.59
C THR A 54 4.70 -3.39 -5.09
N ARG A 55 4.33 -4.08 -4.01
CA ARG A 55 3.13 -3.82 -3.21
C ARG A 55 3.59 -3.28 -1.86
N ILE A 56 2.98 -2.20 -1.40
CA ILE A 56 3.23 -1.60 -0.09
C ILE A 56 1.93 -1.67 0.70
N VAL A 57 1.97 -2.19 1.92
CA VAL A 57 0.86 -2.26 2.85
C VAL A 57 1.19 -1.37 4.05
N LEU A 58 0.28 -0.45 4.35
CA LEU A 58 0.39 0.47 5.48
C LEU A 58 -0.60 0.03 6.55
N HIS A 59 -0.08 -0.34 7.72
CA HIS A 59 -0.90 -0.53 8.91
C HIS A 59 -1.08 0.83 9.55
N LEU A 60 -2.25 1.42 9.37
CA LEU A 60 -2.51 2.80 9.79
C LEU A 60 -2.57 2.90 11.31
N LYS A 61 -2.03 4.00 11.84
CA LYS A 61 -2.23 4.37 13.24
C LYS A 61 -3.72 4.65 13.47
N LYS A 62 -4.21 4.40 14.68
CA LYS A 62 -5.63 4.61 15.07
C LYS A 62 -6.19 6.01 14.79
N ALA A 63 -5.35 7.04 14.74
CA ALA A 63 -5.77 8.42 14.48
C ALA A 63 -5.79 8.76 12.98
N GLU A 64 -5.32 7.86 12.12
CA GLU A 64 -5.01 8.09 10.72
C GLU A 64 -5.91 7.25 9.79
N ASP A 65 -7.02 6.71 10.32
CA ASP A 65 -8.00 5.89 9.58
C ASP A 65 -8.62 6.65 8.40
N GLU A 66 -8.55 8.00 8.38
CA GLU A 66 -8.98 8.82 7.24
C GLU A 66 -8.24 8.47 5.93
N PHE A 67 -7.04 7.88 6.02
CA PHE A 67 -6.31 7.42 4.83
C PHE A 67 -6.79 6.08 4.28
N ALA A 68 -7.73 5.41 4.96
CA ALA A 68 -8.49 4.29 4.40
C ALA A 68 -9.81 4.73 3.75
N ASP A 69 -10.20 6.01 3.85
CA ASP A 69 -11.38 6.56 3.18
C ASP A 69 -11.08 6.85 1.70
N GLY A 70 -11.84 6.23 0.80
CA GLY A 70 -11.57 6.34 -0.63
C GLY A 70 -11.91 7.71 -1.23
N TYR A 71 -12.83 8.48 -0.62
CA TYR A 71 -13.09 9.86 -1.04
C TYR A 71 -11.91 10.78 -0.69
N ARG A 72 -11.38 10.66 0.53
CA ARG A 72 -10.17 11.34 0.98
C ARG A 72 -8.97 11.01 0.10
N LEU A 73 -8.74 9.72 -0.18
CA LEU A 73 -7.67 9.27 -1.08
C LEU A 73 -7.80 9.86 -2.49
N ARG A 74 -9.00 9.86 -3.08
CA ARG A 74 -9.23 10.49 -4.39
C ARG A 74 -8.86 11.97 -4.40
N ASN A 75 -9.22 12.70 -3.36
CA ASN A 75 -8.91 14.13 -3.27
C ASN A 75 -7.41 14.37 -3.13
N ILE A 76 -6.70 13.55 -2.36
CA ILE A 76 -5.24 13.61 -2.23
C ILE A 76 -4.57 13.33 -3.59
N ILE A 77 -4.98 12.26 -4.27
CA ILE A 77 -4.44 11.88 -5.59
C ILE A 77 -4.65 13.00 -6.60
N LYS A 78 -5.86 13.55 -6.70
CA LYS A 78 -6.15 14.69 -7.60
C LYS A 78 -5.34 15.94 -7.25
N LYS A 79 -5.07 16.19 -5.97
CA LYS A 79 -4.33 17.39 -5.57
C LYS A 79 -2.84 17.30 -5.87
N TYR A 80 -2.23 16.13 -5.71
CA TYR A 80 -0.77 15.98 -5.72
C TYR A 80 -0.22 15.08 -6.84
N SER A 81 -1.06 14.30 -7.51
CA SER A 81 -0.63 13.23 -8.44
C SER A 81 -1.42 13.19 -9.75
N ASP A 82 -2.24 14.20 -10.03
CA ASP A 82 -3.11 14.26 -11.23
C ASP A 82 -2.35 14.26 -12.56
N HIS A 83 -1.07 14.64 -12.54
CA HIS A 83 -0.22 14.77 -13.73
C HIS A 83 0.78 13.60 -13.87
N ILE A 84 0.59 12.49 -13.14
CA ILE A 84 1.40 11.28 -13.34
C ILE A 84 1.03 10.64 -14.69
N ALA A 85 2.04 10.28 -15.49
CA ALA A 85 1.85 9.76 -16.84
C ALA A 85 1.25 8.33 -16.91
N LEU A 86 1.23 7.62 -15.77
CA LEU A 86 0.66 6.28 -15.65
C LEU A 86 -0.71 6.36 -14.96
N PRO A 87 -1.67 5.50 -15.36
CA PRO A 87 -2.98 5.47 -14.73
C PRO A 87 -2.86 5.08 -13.26
N ILE A 88 -3.65 5.76 -12.41
CA ILE A 88 -3.83 5.42 -11.00
C ILE A 88 -5.22 4.79 -10.86
N GLU A 89 -5.24 3.54 -10.41
CA GLU A 89 -6.48 2.78 -10.20
C GLU A 89 -6.82 2.74 -8.71
N LEU A 90 -8.10 2.90 -8.40
CA LEU A 90 -8.65 2.73 -7.06
C LEU A 90 -9.69 1.61 -7.08
N PRO A 91 -9.72 0.72 -6.07
CA PRO A 91 -10.80 -0.24 -5.92
C PRO A 91 -12.17 0.45 -5.92
N LYS A 92 -13.18 -0.24 -6.46
CA LYS A 92 -14.56 0.22 -6.33
C LYS A 92 -14.96 0.17 -4.86
N GLU A 93 -15.51 1.26 -4.35
CA GLU A 93 -16.12 1.26 -3.02
C GLU A 93 -17.36 0.36 -3.03
N GLN A 94 -17.42 -0.55 -2.07
CA GLN A 94 -18.66 -1.26 -1.76
C GLN A 94 -19.54 -0.27 -1.01
N VAL A 95 -20.53 0.30 -1.69
CA VAL A 95 -21.58 1.04 -1.03
C VAL A 95 -22.38 0.00 -0.24
N ALA A 96 -22.28 0.01 1.09
CA ALA A 96 -23.18 -0.77 1.92
C ALA A 96 -24.59 -0.25 1.66
N VAL A 97 -25.36 -0.99 0.87
CA VAL A 97 -26.78 -0.72 0.70
C VAL A 97 -27.44 -1.09 2.03
N GLU A 98 -28.01 -0.10 2.69
CA GLU A 98 -28.67 -0.26 3.99
C GLU A 98 -29.85 -1.25 3.83
N GLY A 99 -29.60 -2.53 4.11
CA GLY A 99 -30.62 -3.59 4.04
C GLY A 99 -30.20 -4.94 3.44
N GLU A 100 -29.01 -5.10 2.85
CA GLU A 100 -28.58 -6.40 2.31
C GLU A 100 -27.41 -7.00 3.11
N PRO A 101 -27.50 -8.27 3.56
CA PRO A 101 -26.39 -8.92 4.26
C PRO A 101 -25.20 -9.05 3.30
N SER A 102 -24.01 -8.66 3.75
CA SER A 102 -22.77 -8.77 2.99
C SER A 102 -22.57 -10.23 2.55
N PRO A 103 -22.25 -10.50 1.26
CA PRO A 103 -21.98 -11.85 0.83
C PRO A 103 -20.74 -12.36 1.55
N VAL A 104 -20.90 -13.51 2.21
CA VAL A 104 -19.79 -14.28 2.78
C VAL A 104 -18.87 -14.65 1.61
N GLN A 105 -17.63 -14.17 1.64
CA GLN A 105 -16.61 -14.56 0.66
C GLN A 105 -15.97 -15.87 1.13
N GLU A 106 -16.01 -16.88 0.27
CA GLU A 106 -15.41 -18.22 0.43
C GLU A 106 -13.93 -18.22 0.00
#